data_AF-A0A023DIU9-F1
#
_entry.id   AF-A0A023DIU9-F1
#
_cell.length_a   1.000
_cell.length_b   1.000
_cell.length_c   1.000
_cell.angle_alpha   90.00
_cell.angle_beta   90.00
_cell.angle_gamma   90.00
#
_symmetry.space_group_name_H-M   'P 1'
#
loop_
_entity.id
_entity.type
_entity.pdbx_description
1 polymer ?
#
loop_
_entity_poly.entity_id
_entity_poly.type
_entity_poly.pdbx_seq_one_letter_code
_entity_poly.pdbx_strand_id
1 'polypeptide(L)' 'MSRKGNCLDNACMENFSSHLKTECIYMHSFETAEEMKQAVLQYIEFYNNERIQTKLSSCSPREYLATAA' A
#
# COMPACT_ATOMS: atom_id res chain seq x y z
N MET A 1 0.07 -4.11 25.05
CA MET A 1 -0.07 -5.22 24.08
C MET A 1 1.21 -6.05 24.13
N SER A 2 1.17 -7.27 24.65
CA SER A 2 2.34 -8.14 24.85
C SER A 2 2.07 -9.53 24.28
N ARG A 3 1.93 -9.61 22.96
CA ARG A 3 1.99 -10.86 22.21
C ARG A 3 3.24 -10.79 21.35
N LYS A 4 4.06 -11.85 21.31
CA LYS A 4 5.16 -11.94 20.35
C LYS A 4 4.58 -11.78 18.93
N GLY A 5 5.08 -10.81 18.18
CA GLY A 5 4.70 -10.63 16.78
C GLY A 5 5.02 -11.87 15.97
N ASN A 6 4.14 -12.24 15.04
CA ASN A 6 4.41 -13.27 14.05
C ASN A 6 4.77 -12.62 12.71
N CYS A 7 5.47 -13.34 11.83
CA CYS A 7 5.87 -12.81 10.52
C CYS A 7 4.66 -12.47 9.62
N LEU A 8 3.52 -13.13 9.83
CA LEU A 8 2.30 -12.91 9.04
C LEU A 8 1.65 -11.55 9.34
N ASP A 9 1.78 -11.05 10.57
CA ASP A 9 1.26 -9.75 10.99
C ASP A 9 1.93 -8.61 10.22
N ASN A 10 3.23 -8.76 9.94
CA ASN A 10 4.03 -7.76 9.24
C ASN A 10 4.04 -7.96 7.71
N ALA A 11 3.83 -9.17 7.21
CA ALA A 11 3.98 -9.51 5.80
C ALA A 11 3.15 -8.61 4.86
N CYS A 12 1.92 -8.25 5.24
CA CYS A 12 1.06 -7.35 4.45
C CYS A 12 1.66 -5.93 4.35
N MET A 13 2.17 -5.41 5.47
CA MET A 13 2.79 -4.08 5.51
C MET A 13 4.16 -4.05 4.82
N GLU A 14 4.93 -5.14 4.89
CA GLU A 14 6.17 -5.30 4.14
C GLU A 14 5.92 -5.30 2.64
N ASN A 15 4.89 -6.01 2.19
CA ASN A 15 4.49 -6.03 0.78
C ASN A 15 4.09 -4.63 0.29
N PHE A 16 3.24 -3.93 1.04
CA PHE A 16 2.87 -2.54 0.73
C PHE A 16 4.10 -1.63 0.64
N SER A 17 5.01 -1.71 1.61
CA SER A 17 6.22 -0.88 1.67
C SER A 17 7.20 -1.18 0.53
N SER A 18 7.28 -2.43 0.08
CA SER A 18 8.06 -2.83 -1.08
C SER A 18 7.52 -2.15 -2.34
N HIS A 19 6.21 -2.25 -2.57
CA HIS A 19 5.51 -1.63 -3.68
C HIS A 19 5.63 -0.10 -3.70
N LEU A 20 5.38 0.57 -2.57
CA LEU A 20 5.52 2.02 -2.46
C LEU A 20 6.93 2.47 -2.87
N LYS A 21 7.97 1.78 -2.40
CA LYS A 21 9.35 2.13 -2.72
C LYS A 21 9.65 1.92 -4.20
N THR A 22 9.27 0.79 -4.77
CA THR A 22 9.60 0.47 -6.17
C THR A 22 8.79 1.28 -7.17
N GLU A 23 7.51 1.54 -6.88
CA GLU A 23 6.59 2.14 -7.84
C GLU A 23 6.53 3.67 -7.70
N CYS A 24 6.73 4.21 -6.49
CA CYS A 24 6.68 5.66 -6.25
C CYS A 24 8.08 6.24 -5.96
N ILE A 25 8.80 5.71 -4.97
CA ILE A 25 10.02 6.38 -4.47
C ILE A 25 11.23 6.20 -5.40
N TYR A 26 11.43 5.02 -5.99
CA TYR A 26 12.59 4.75 -6.85
C TYR A 26 12.39 5.21 -8.29
N MET A 27 11.14 5.41 -8.71
CA MET A 27 10.80 5.87 -10.06
C MET A 27 10.69 7.40 -10.17
N HIS A 28 10.69 8.12 -9.04
CA HIS A 28 10.56 9.57 -8.99
C HIS A 28 11.71 10.22 -8.22
N SER A 29 12.13 11.40 -8.68
CA SER A 29 13.03 12.28 -7.93
C SER A 29 12.20 13.41 -7.35
N PHE A 30 12.31 13.64 -6.04
CA PHE A 30 11.59 14.70 -5.34
C PHE A 30 12.56 15.81 -4.96
N GLU A 31 12.22 17.06 -5.26
CA GLU A 31 13.03 18.21 -4.88
C GLU A 31 12.73 18.66 -3.44
N THR A 32 11.48 18.49 -3.00
CA THR A 32 11.05 18.84 -1.66
C THR A 32 10.40 17.69 -0.89
N ALA A 33 10.46 17.78 0.44
CA ALA A 33 9.77 16.84 1.32
C ALA A 33 8.23 16.93 1.19
N GLU A 34 7.70 18.07 0.77
CA GLU A 34 6.27 18.27 0.58
C GLU A 34 5.75 17.54 -0.67
N GLU A 35 6.49 17.60 -1.78
CA GLU A 35 6.20 16.83 -2.98
C GLU A 35 6.25 15.33 -2.71
N MET A 36 7.27 14.85 -1.98
CA MET A 36 7.34 13.45 -1.57
C MET A 36 6.11 13.04 -0.76
N LYS A 37 5.68 13.86 0.20
CA LYS A 37 4.47 13.59 1.01
C LYS A 37 3.22 13.52 0.13
N GLN A 38 3.04 14.46 -0.80
CA GLN A 38 1.90 14.45 -1.71
C GLN A 38 1.89 13.21 -2.59
N ALA A 39 3.05 12.82 -3.15
CA ALA A 39 3.17 11.62 -3.96
C ALA A 39 2.84 10.34 -3.16
N VAL A 40 3.31 10.25 -1.90
CA VAL A 40 2.96 9.13 -1.01
C VAL A 40 1.47 9.09 -0.71
N LEU A 41 0.83 10.24 -0.44
CA LEU A 41 -0.62 10.30 -0.19
C LEU A 41 -1.42 9.86 -1.40
N GLN A 42 -1.07 10.34 -2.59
CA GLN A 42 -1.69 9.93 -3.85
C GLN A 42 -1.49 8.43 -4.11
N TYR A 43 -0.29 7.90 -3.86
CA TYR A 43 -0.02 6.48 -4.00
C TYR A 43 -0.86 5.63 -3.05
N ILE A 44 -1.05 6.07 -1.80
CA ILE A 44 -1.91 5.38 -0.83
C ILE A 44 -3.38 5.37 -1.30
N GLU A 45 -3.86 6.48 -1.85
CA GLU A 45 -5.21 6.57 -2.40
C GLU A 45 -5.40 5.61 -3.58
N PHE A 46 -4.46 5.61 -4.54
CA PHE A 46 -4.42 4.67 -5.65
C PHE A 46 -4.38 3.21 -5.17
N TYR A 47 -3.47 2.90 -4.23
CA TYR A 47 -3.28 1.55 -3.72
C TYR A 47 -4.57 1.00 -3.09
N ASN A 48 -5.29 1.82 -2.34
CA ASN A 48 -6.48 1.37 -1.62
C ASN A 48 -7.73 1.30 -2.50
N ASN A 49 -7.91 2.24 -3.44
CA ASN A 49 -9.16 2.39 -4.19
C ASN A 49 -9.11 1.78 -5.59
N GLU A 50 -7.94 1.77 -6.24
CA GLU A 50 -7.83 1.47 -7.68
C GLU A 50 -6.94 0.25 -7.96
N ARG A 51 -5.97 -0.06 -7.10
CA ARG A 51 -5.03 -1.16 -7.35
C ARG A 51 -5.71 -2.52 -7.33
N ILE A 52 -5.83 -3.13 -8.50
CA ILE A 52 -6.34 -4.49 -8.66
C ILE A 52 -5.32 -5.51 -8.16
N GLN A 53 -5.77 -6.43 -7.30
CA GLN A 53 -4.95 -7.52 -6.81
C GLN A 53 -5.62 -8.87 -7.09
N THR A 54 -4.94 -9.76 -7.81
CA THR A 54 -5.47 -11.09 -8.13
C THR A 54 -5.81 -11.92 -6.88
N LYS A 55 -5.05 -11.70 -5.79
CA LYS A 55 -5.31 -12.32 -4.48
C LYS A 55 -6.62 -11.85 -3.82
N LEU A 56 -7.16 -10.72 -4.26
CA LEU A 56 -8.38 -10.10 -3.75
C LEU A 56 -9.53 -10.27 -4.77
N SER A 57 -9.61 -11.42 -5.45
CA SER A 57 -10.63 -11.68 -6.47
C SER A 57 -10.63 -10.67 -7.63
N SER A 58 -9.47 -10.08 -7.93
CA SER A 58 -9.31 -9.00 -8.92
C SER A 58 -10.09 -7.72 -8.56
N CYS A 59 -10.29 -7.46 -7.27
CA CYS A 59 -10.84 -6.22 -6.75
C CYS A 59 -9.73 -5.33 -6.18
N SER A 60 -10.04 -4.04 -5.96
CA SER A 60 -9.19 -3.18 -5.12
C SER A 60 -9.32 -3.54 -3.63
N PRO A 61 -8.37 -3.15 -2.76
CA PRO A 61 -8.46 -3.40 -1.33
C PRO A 61 -9.77 -2.92 -0.71
N ARG A 62 -10.23 -1.73 -1.11
CA ARG A 62 -11.49 -1.16 -0.63
C ARG A 62 -12.70 -1.95 -1.11
N GLU A 63 -12.73 -2.35 -2.37
CA GLU A 63 -13.82 -3.16 -2.91
C GLU A 63 -13.88 -4.53 -2.23
N TYR A 64 -12.74 -5.18 -2.03
CA TYR A 64 -12.67 -6.45 -1.32
C TYR A 64 -13.24 -6.33 0.10
N LEU A 65 -12.88 -5.27 0.83
CA LEU A 65 -13.43 -4.99 2.17
C LEU A 65 -14.94 -4.76 2.14
N ALA A 66 -15.47 -4.11 1.11
CA ALA A 66 -16.91 -3.90 0.95
C ALA A 66 -17.66 -5.19 0.60
N THR A 67 -17.04 -6.12 -0.14
CA THR A 67 -17.63 -7.43 -0.48
C THR A 67 -17.49 -8.48 0.62
N ALA A 68 -16.56 -8.30 1.55
CA ALA A 68 -16.30 -9.22 2.67
C ALA A 68 -17.08 -8.85 3.95
N ALA A 69 -17.88 -7.78 3.91
CA ALA A 69 -18.81 -7.35 4.96
C ALA A 69 -20.18 -8.02 4.79
#